data_AF-B4I5S0-F1
#
_entry.id   AF-B4I5S0-F1
#
_cell.length_a   1.000
_cell.length_b   1.000
_cell.length_c   1.000
_cell.angle_alpha   90.00
_cell.angle_beta   90.00
_cell.angle_gamma   90.00
#
_symmetry.space_group_name_H-M   'P 1'
#
loop_
_entity.id
_entity.type
_entity.pdbx_description
1 polymer ?
#
loop_
_entity_poly.entity_id
_entity_poly.type
_entity_poly.pdbx_seq_one_letter_code
_entity_poly.pdbx_strand_id
1 'polypeptide(L)'
;MSRQLSFNPQKEYELIEYPGRVVNPDRMIATLGGIINVSKVLGDEVKRLALHFHPENPYNKPTFGDCTDKTGVLLSITVRRHKKDKQRPPEYFVRVLGHCSRTFTFETLCDFQYLPLWSTPKSDNAKAAQELTYALDQLKPKNTTDLDFFKRRHSQLLALPELFTHVDTVYAGTYRIDPSEDGQHEVLGVQSKSSYDNQGVVSFNMVDSFPTQADSQNLKRLKVKYVSDEQLALVKKLFDDCPIWTRIALQYESGLTNDKLKCITPSLAFYFSNGPWRTLYVRFGYDPRKDFHSRYYQTFDFRLRFSTGLSEFVYAKKFVKQRRAANAPFAPIEDRVSDLVQDIDYPYFDEHKLPRSRQCMLRYCDVRMTRIQEMLEKIPTPLTGAVCNERTGWLPPGFDAQVRQIVCASISELLRNHYRKENLTAEVEAVTQADEEDEDEAEDEETQEEDMELDETQAMGNSEQFVDNDIEQLFDNITS
;
A
#
# COMPACT_ATOMS: atom_id res chain seq x y z
N MET A 1 -2.74 -60.32 26.89
CA MET A 1 -1.38 -60.44 26.34
C MET A 1 -0.93 -59.08 25.86
N SER A 2 0.05 -58.45 26.51
CA SER A 2 0.69 -57.24 25.97
C SER A 2 1.64 -57.65 24.84
N ARG A 3 1.30 -57.35 23.58
CA ARG A 3 2.25 -57.51 22.48
C ARG A 3 3.18 -56.31 22.50
N GLN A 4 4.45 -56.54 22.78
CA GLN A 4 5.49 -55.52 22.69
C GLN A 4 5.67 -55.18 21.20
N LEU A 5 5.31 -53.96 20.81
CA LEU A 5 5.49 -53.48 19.45
C LEU A 5 6.97 -53.09 19.28
N SER A 6 7.64 -53.66 18.28
CA SER A 6 9.00 -53.25 17.92
C SER A 6 8.97 -51.83 17.34
N PHE A 7 9.49 -50.85 18.07
CA PHE A 7 9.66 -49.47 17.62
C PHE A 7 11.12 -49.25 17.19
N ASN A 8 11.34 -48.73 15.98
CA ASN A 8 12.65 -48.26 15.55
C ASN A 8 12.68 -46.73 15.58
N PRO A 9 13.32 -46.10 16.59
CA PRO A 9 13.37 -44.64 16.72
C PRO A 9 14.21 -43.96 15.63
N GLN A 10 15.04 -44.69 14.90
CA GLN A 10 15.95 -44.10 13.90
C GLN A 10 15.31 -43.84 12.54
N LYS A 11 14.07 -44.29 12.32
CA LYS A 11 13.34 -44.03 11.07
C LYS A 11 12.37 -42.89 11.26
N GLU A 12 12.72 -41.77 10.65
CA GLU A 12 11.91 -40.57 10.57
C GLU A 12 11.28 -40.47 9.18
N TYR A 13 10.03 -40.00 9.15
CA TYR A 13 9.23 -39.79 7.95
C TYR A 13 8.62 -38.39 8.00
N GLU A 14 8.38 -37.81 6.84
CA GLU A 14 7.62 -36.57 6.73
C GLU A 14 6.24 -36.86 6.13
N LEU A 15 5.21 -36.22 6.69
CA LEU A 15 3.83 -36.42 6.28
C LEU A 15 3.39 -35.27 5.37
N ILE A 16 2.80 -35.59 4.23
CA ILE A 16 2.15 -34.62 3.35
C ILE A 16 0.65 -34.92 3.35
N GLU A 17 -0.16 -34.05 3.93
CA GLU A 17 -1.61 -34.14 3.94
C GLU A 17 -2.17 -33.53 2.64
N TYR A 18 -2.12 -34.32 1.56
CA TYR A 18 -2.57 -33.87 0.25
C TYR A 18 -4.09 -33.56 0.22
N PRO A 19 -4.54 -32.39 -0.25
CA PRO A 19 -5.93 -31.91 -0.11
C PRO A 19 -6.92 -32.57 -1.10
N GLY A 20 -6.54 -33.67 -1.74
CA GLY A 20 -7.35 -34.36 -2.75
C GLY A 20 -7.34 -35.88 -2.63
N ARG A 21 -8.29 -36.53 -3.28
CA ARG A 21 -8.33 -37.99 -3.33
C ARG A 21 -7.28 -38.54 -4.30
N VAL A 22 -6.26 -39.20 -3.75
CA VAL A 22 -5.17 -39.81 -4.55
C VAL A 22 -5.65 -41.13 -5.17
N VAL A 23 -5.81 -41.15 -6.50
CA VAL A 23 -6.06 -42.38 -7.28
C VAL A 23 -4.79 -42.83 -8.00
N ASN A 24 -4.00 -41.88 -8.51
CA ASN A 24 -2.73 -42.12 -9.18
C ASN A 24 -1.61 -41.36 -8.44
N PRO A 25 -0.69 -42.06 -7.76
CA PRO A 25 0.40 -41.43 -7.01
C PRO A 25 1.35 -40.60 -7.89
N ASP A 26 1.64 -41.04 -9.11
CA ASP A 26 2.57 -40.32 -9.99
C ASP A 26 2.00 -38.96 -10.42
N ARG A 27 0.69 -38.90 -10.70
CA ARG A 27 0.00 -37.63 -10.98
C ARG A 27 -0.04 -36.71 -9.77
N MET A 28 -0.24 -37.26 -8.57
CA MET A 28 -0.18 -36.48 -7.32
C MET A 28 1.23 -35.93 -7.08
N ILE A 29 2.28 -36.71 -7.35
CA ILE A 29 3.66 -36.21 -7.22
C ILE A 29 3.93 -35.13 -8.27
N ALA A 30 3.39 -35.24 -9.48
CA ALA A 30 3.52 -34.22 -10.52
C ALA A 30 2.88 -32.88 -10.12
N THR A 31 1.74 -32.88 -9.42
CA THR A 31 1.12 -31.63 -8.93
C THR A 31 1.95 -30.93 -7.85
N LEU A 32 2.82 -31.65 -7.14
CA LEU A 32 3.76 -31.09 -6.15
C LEU A 32 5.10 -30.64 -6.76
N GLY A 33 5.20 -30.55 -8.09
CA GLY A 33 6.42 -30.19 -8.81
C GLY A 33 7.40 -31.36 -9.00
N GLY A 34 6.94 -32.60 -8.80
CA GLY A 34 7.75 -33.80 -8.96
C GLY A 34 8.54 -34.18 -7.70
N ILE A 35 9.08 -35.41 -7.69
CA ILE A 35 9.75 -35.97 -6.51
C ILE A 35 11.01 -35.18 -6.10
N ILE A 36 11.69 -34.55 -7.07
CA ILE A 36 12.89 -33.75 -6.83
C ILE A 36 12.52 -32.47 -6.07
N ASN A 37 11.45 -31.79 -6.48
CA ASN A 37 11.00 -30.57 -5.82
C ASN A 37 10.49 -30.88 -4.40
N VAL A 38 9.72 -31.96 -4.25
CA VAL A 38 9.28 -32.46 -2.95
C VAL A 38 10.51 -32.68 -2.06
N SER A 39 11.48 -33.49 -2.49
CA SER A 39 12.69 -33.75 -1.69
C SER A 39 13.48 -32.50 -1.32
N LYS A 40 13.48 -31.46 -2.17
CA LYS A 40 14.16 -30.19 -1.91
C LYS A 40 13.45 -29.37 -0.83
N VAL A 41 12.12 -29.32 -0.87
CA VAL A 41 11.31 -28.58 0.11
C VAL A 41 11.34 -29.29 1.46
N LEU A 42 11.20 -30.62 1.46
CA LEU A 42 11.30 -31.46 2.64
C LEU A 42 12.64 -31.26 3.39
N GLY A 43 13.75 -31.05 2.67
CA GLY A 43 15.06 -30.77 3.28
C GLY A 43 15.27 -29.34 3.81
N ASP A 44 14.28 -28.45 3.70
CA ASP A 44 14.37 -27.05 4.11
C ASP A 44 13.29 -26.74 5.18
N GLU A 45 13.67 -26.01 6.24
CA GLU A 45 12.75 -25.69 7.34
C GLU A 45 11.82 -24.52 7.01
N VAL A 46 12.20 -23.64 6.09
CA VAL A 46 11.49 -22.38 5.80
C VAL A 46 10.59 -22.51 4.58
N LYS A 47 10.89 -23.42 3.65
CA LYS A 47 10.15 -23.53 2.39
C LYS A 47 8.76 -24.16 2.58
N ARG A 48 7.77 -23.53 1.95
CA ARG A 48 6.40 -24.06 1.80
C ARG A 48 6.32 -25.01 0.61
N LEU A 49 5.48 -26.03 0.70
CA LEU A 49 5.30 -27.00 -0.39
C LEU A 49 4.25 -26.49 -1.39
N ALA A 50 4.68 -26.17 -2.61
CA ALA A 50 3.78 -25.69 -3.65
C ALA A 50 2.97 -26.84 -4.30
N LEU A 51 1.66 -26.67 -4.38
CA LEU A 51 0.71 -27.55 -5.05
C LEU A 51 0.09 -26.85 -6.26
N HIS A 52 0.29 -27.43 -7.44
CA HIS A 52 -0.24 -26.95 -8.71
C HIS A 52 -1.30 -27.93 -9.22
N PHE A 53 -2.58 -27.55 -9.17
CA PHE A 53 -3.68 -28.39 -9.67
C PHE A 53 -3.59 -28.68 -11.19
N HIS A 54 -3.00 -27.77 -11.96
CA HIS A 54 -2.77 -27.88 -13.40
C HIS A 54 -1.27 -27.68 -13.70
N PRO A 55 -0.41 -28.70 -13.51
CA PRO A 55 1.05 -28.55 -13.65
C PRO A 55 1.50 -28.18 -15.08
N GLU A 56 0.68 -28.49 -16.10
CA GLU A 56 0.97 -28.14 -17.50
C GLU A 56 0.63 -26.68 -17.84
N ASN A 57 -0.10 -25.98 -16.96
CA ASN A 57 -0.49 -24.59 -17.15
C ASN A 57 0.56 -23.65 -16.52
N PRO A 58 1.29 -22.84 -17.30
CA PRO A 58 2.28 -21.92 -16.76
C PRO A 58 1.67 -20.78 -15.93
N TYR A 59 0.37 -20.50 -16.09
CA TYR A 59 -0.35 -19.46 -15.35
C TYR A 59 -1.00 -19.97 -14.07
N ASN A 60 -0.88 -21.26 -13.76
CA ASN A 60 -1.52 -21.86 -12.62
C ASN A 60 -0.85 -21.38 -11.32
N LYS A 61 -1.63 -20.74 -10.46
CA LYS A 61 -1.14 -20.28 -9.17
C LYS A 61 -1.03 -21.46 -8.19
N PRO A 62 0.08 -21.60 -7.45
CA PRO A 62 0.19 -22.65 -6.46
C PRO A 62 -0.74 -22.38 -5.27
N THR A 63 -1.17 -23.46 -4.62
CA THR A 63 -1.58 -23.43 -3.21
C THR A 63 -0.41 -23.93 -2.39
N PHE A 64 -0.17 -23.35 -1.22
CA PHE A 64 0.99 -23.68 -0.42
C PHE A 64 0.61 -24.58 0.75
N GLY A 65 1.44 -25.59 1.00
CA GLY A 65 1.38 -26.44 2.17
C GLY A 65 2.36 -25.93 3.21
N ASP A 66 1.84 -25.56 4.37
CA ASP A 66 2.63 -25.07 5.49
C ASP A 66 3.18 -26.23 6.30
N CYS A 67 4.45 -26.11 6.70
CA CYS A 67 5.11 -27.09 7.54
C CYS A 67 4.75 -26.83 9.00
N THR A 68 4.22 -27.85 9.68
CA THR A 68 3.94 -27.84 11.11
C THR A 68 4.65 -28.98 11.80
N ASP A 69 5.24 -28.70 12.96
CA ASP A 69 5.83 -29.73 13.81
C ASP A 69 4.70 -30.51 14.49
N LYS A 70 4.59 -31.80 14.15
CA LYS A 70 3.59 -32.71 14.72
C LYS A 70 4.24 -34.05 15.00
N THR A 71 3.98 -34.58 16.18
CA THR A 71 4.45 -35.92 16.57
C THR A 71 3.46 -36.99 16.14
N GLY A 72 3.87 -37.84 15.20
CA GLY A 72 3.07 -38.94 14.65
C GLY A 72 3.83 -40.26 14.63
N VAL A 73 3.11 -41.38 14.54
CA VAL A 73 3.70 -42.72 14.41
C VAL A 73 3.10 -43.43 13.21
N LEU A 74 3.94 -43.89 12.28
CA LEU A 74 3.50 -44.62 11.11
C LEU A 74 3.35 -46.11 11.43
N LEU A 75 2.12 -46.62 11.32
CA LEU A 75 1.78 -48.01 11.58
C LEU A 75 1.49 -48.77 10.28
N SER A 76 2.14 -49.91 10.10
CA SER A 76 1.76 -50.90 9.09
C SER A 76 0.83 -51.94 9.72
N ILE A 77 -0.40 -52.04 9.22
CA ILE A 77 -1.40 -53.01 9.67
C ILE A 77 -1.62 -54.05 8.58
N THR A 78 -1.14 -55.26 8.80
CA THR A 78 -1.42 -56.40 7.92
C THR A 78 -2.61 -57.19 8.47
N VAL A 79 -3.67 -57.29 7.67
CA VAL A 79 -4.88 -58.05 8.02
C VAL A 79 -4.88 -59.38 7.32
N ARG A 80 -4.78 -60.49 8.07
CA ARG A 80 -4.90 -61.85 7.52
C ARG A 80 -6.32 -62.36 7.71
N ARG A 81 -6.97 -62.70 6.59
CA ARG A 81 -8.32 -63.29 6.57
C ARG A 81 -8.25 -64.75 6.17
N HIS A 82 -9.02 -65.61 6.84
CA HIS A 82 -9.05 -67.03 6.51
C HIS A 82 -9.84 -67.25 5.21
N LYS A 83 -9.21 -67.84 4.17
CA LYS A 83 -9.83 -68.00 2.84
C LYS A 83 -11.07 -68.92 2.83
N LYS A 84 -11.10 -69.94 3.70
CA LYS A 84 -12.16 -70.98 3.72
C LYS A 84 -13.26 -70.73 4.74
N ASP A 85 -13.00 -69.91 5.75
CA ASP A 85 -13.96 -69.66 6.83
C ASP A 85 -14.10 -68.14 7.01
N LYS A 86 -15.20 -67.60 6.45
CA LYS A 86 -15.50 -66.17 6.50
C LYS A 86 -16.06 -65.71 7.84
N GLN A 87 -16.43 -66.64 8.74
CA GLN A 87 -16.97 -66.32 10.07
C GLN A 87 -15.87 -66.13 11.12
N ARG A 88 -14.66 -66.65 10.85
CA ARG A 88 -13.51 -66.47 11.75
C ARG A 88 -13.06 -65.00 11.75
N PRO A 89 -12.81 -64.40 12.93
CA PRO A 89 -12.33 -63.02 13.01
C PRO A 89 -10.96 -62.87 12.32
N PRO A 90 -10.72 -61.73 11.64
CA PRO A 90 -9.43 -61.44 11.01
C PRO A 90 -8.31 -61.34 12.04
N GLU A 91 -7.13 -61.83 11.68
CA GLU A 91 -5.91 -61.69 12.48
C GLU A 91 -5.15 -60.41 12.07
N TYR A 92 -4.89 -59.54 13.04
CA TYR A 92 -4.20 -58.27 12.83
C TYR A 92 -2.74 -58.36 13.26
N PHE A 93 -1.85 -57.93 12.37
CA PHE A 93 -0.43 -57.76 12.65
C PHE A 93 -0.09 -56.29 12.50
N VAL A 94 0.24 -55.64 13.61
CA VAL A 94 0.62 -54.22 13.66
C VAL A 94 2.13 -54.13 13.83
N ARG A 95 2.77 -53.29 13.01
CA ARG A 95 4.20 -52.96 13.10
C ARG A 95 4.37 -51.46 13.07
N VAL A 96 5.23 -50.94 13.94
CA VAL A 96 5.64 -49.54 13.86
C VAL A 96 6.77 -49.41 12.85
N LEU A 97 6.60 -48.56 11.84
CA LEU A 97 7.61 -48.34 10.80
C LEU A 97 8.61 -47.24 11.17
N GLY A 98 8.13 -46.22 11.89
CA GLY A 98 8.90 -45.07 12.31
C GLY A 98 7.98 -43.99 12.89
N HIS A 99 8.52 -42.80 13.06
CA HIS A 99 7.81 -41.63 13.55
C HIS A 99 7.81 -40.51 12.51
N CYS A 100 6.83 -39.61 12.62
CA CYS A 100 6.76 -38.38 11.86
C CYS A 100 6.93 -37.20 12.82
N SER A 101 7.79 -36.26 12.45
CA SER A 101 8.06 -35.02 13.21
C SER A 101 7.45 -33.79 12.53
N ARG A 102 7.39 -33.82 11.20
CA ARG A 102 6.93 -32.71 10.36
C ARG A 102 5.76 -33.13 9.47
N THR A 103 4.76 -32.26 9.39
CA THR A 103 3.58 -32.44 8.55
C THR A 103 3.33 -31.21 7.69
N PHE A 104 3.15 -31.41 6.40
CA PHE A 104 2.75 -30.37 5.44
C PHE A 104 1.23 -30.41 5.25
N THR A 105 0.55 -29.33 5.62
CA THR A 105 -0.91 -29.18 5.51
C THR A 105 -1.28 -28.01 4.62
N PHE A 106 -2.28 -28.19 3.75
CA PHE A 106 -2.75 -27.17 2.81
C PHE A 106 -4.03 -26.51 3.36
N GLU A 107 -3.88 -25.73 4.43
CA GLU A 107 -5.00 -25.06 5.11
C GLU A 107 -5.27 -23.64 4.58
N THR A 108 -4.31 -23.06 3.84
CA THR A 108 -4.46 -21.74 3.23
C THR A 108 -5.31 -21.79 1.95
N LEU A 109 -5.87 -20.63 1.60
CA LEU A 109 -6.65 -20.50 0.37
C LEU A 109 -5.74 -20.47 -0.85
N CYS A 110 -6.28 -20.91 -1.98
CA CYS A 110 -5.65 -20.69 -3.27
C CYS A 110 -5.84 -19.25 -3.73
N ASP A 111 -4.83 -18.69 -4.38
CA ASP A 111 -4.93 -17.39 -5.04
C ASP A 111 -5.92 -17.43 -6.22
N PHE A 112 -6.30 -16.26 -6.74
CA PHE A 112 -7.17 -16.16 -7.90
C PHE A 112 -6.55 -16.85 -9.12
N GLN A 113 -7.32 -17.77 -9.71
CA GLN A 113 -6.90 -18.52 -10.88
C GLN A 113 -7.44 -17.88 -12.15
N TYR A 114 -6.56 -17.69 -13.12
CA TYR A 114 -6.96 -17.36 -14.49
C TYR A 114 -6.78 -18.59 -15.37
N LEU A 115 -7.89 -19.21 -15.77
CA LEU A 115 -7.87 -20.35 -16.69
C LEU A 115 -8.12 -19.87 -18.12
N PRO A 116 -7.27 -20.26 -19.10
CA PRO A 116 -7.44 -19.88 -20.49
C PRO A 116 -8.55 -20.70 -21.17
N LEU A 117 -9.79 -20.47 -20.75
CA LEU A 117 -10.98 -21.16 -21.24
C LEU A 117 -11.71 -20.29 -22.25
N TRP A 118 -12.02 -20.85 -23.41
CA TRP A 118 -12.88 -20.21 -24.40
C TRP A 118 -14.21 -20.91 -24.47
N SER A 119 -15.28 -20.11 -24.50
CA SER A 119 -16.62 -20.61 -24.80
C SER A 119 -16.80 -20.66 -26.31
N THR A 120 -16.82 -21.86 -26.87
CA THR A 120 -17.09 -22.11 -28.29
C THR A 120 -18.46 -22.77 -28.45
N PRO A 121 -19.33 -22.33 -29.37
CA PRO A 121 -20.59 -23.01 -29.64
C PRO A 121 -20.32 -24.41 -30.23
N LYS A 122 -21.02 -25.44 -29.73
CA LYS A 122 -20.87 -26.83 -30.23
C LYS A 122 -21.33 -27.01 -31.68
N SER A 123 -22.16 -26.11 -32.20
CA SER A 123 -22.61 -26.09 -33.59
C SER A 123 -23.08 -24.69 -34.01
N ASP A 124 -23.25 -24.47 -35.31
CA ASP A 124 -23.71 -23.20 -35.89
C ASP A 124 -25.17 -22.83 -35.55
N ASN A 125 -25.87 -23.68 -34.79
CA ASN A 125 -27.22 -23.38 -34.33
C ASN A 125 -27.17 -22.34 -33.20
N ALA A 126 -28.01 -21.30 -33.30
CA ALA A 126 -28.11 -20.23 -32.29
C ALA A 126 -28.52 -20.70 -30.88
N LYS A 127 -28.97 -21.95 -30.72
CA LYS A 127 -29.31 -22.60 -29.43
C LYS A 127 -28.29 -23.68 -29.01
N ALA A 128 -27.14 -23.79 -29.68
CA ALA A 128 -26.14 -24.77 -29.35
C ALA A 128 -25.59 -24.51 -27.94
N ALA A 129 -25.44 -25.59 -27.16
CA ALA A 129 -24.74 -25.51 -25.89
C ALA A 129 -23.30 -25.01 -26.12
N GLN A 130 -22.83 -24.12 -25.24
CA GLN A 130 -21.46 -23.67 -25.22
C GLN A 130 -20.55 -24.78 -24.68
N GLU A 131 -19.39 -24.96 -25.29
CA GLU A 131 -18.33 -25.84 -24.81
C GLU A 131 -17.14 -25.00 -24.38
N LEU A 132 -16.61 -25.29 -23.19
CA LEU A 132 -15.38 -24.67 -22.70
C LEU A 132 -14.18 -25.44 -23.24
N THR A 133 -13.43 -24.81 -24.13
CA THR A 133 -12.16 -25.34 -24.65
C THR A 133 -10.98 -24.70 -23.94
N TYR A 134 -10.00 -25.52 -23.55
CA TYR A 134 -8.76 -25.06 -22.94
C TYR A 134 -7.80 -24.55 -24.03
N ALA A 135 -7.67 -23.23 -24.16
CA ALA A 135 -7.05 -22.56 -25.29
C ALA A 135 -5.62 -22.08 -25.01
N LEU A 136 -4.85 -22.80 -24.18
CA LEU A 136 -3.49 -22.41 -23.80
C LEU A 136 -2.56 -22.28 -25.01
N ASP A 137 -2.67 -23.17 -26.00
CA ASP A 137 -1.90 -23.16 -27.25
C ASP A 137 -2.08 -21.90 -28.11
N GLN A 138 -3.12 -21.11 -27.82
CA GLN A 138 -3.40 -19.88 -28.55
C GLN A 138 -2.86 -18.65 -27.83
N LEU A 139 -2.53 -18.77 -26.54
CA LEU A 139 -2.00 -17.70 -25.72
C LEU A 139 -0.48 -17.68 -25.67
N LYS A 140 0.16 -18.84 -25.85
CA LYS A 140 1.62 -18.96 -25.87
C LYS A 140 2.10 -19.49 -27.22
N PRO A 141 3.27 -19.04 -27.70
CA PRO A 141 3.88 -19.65 -28.88
C PRO A 141 4.25 -21.09 -28.55
N LYS A 142 4.06 -22.01 -29.50
CA LYS A 142 4.44 -23.42 -29.30
C LYS A 142 5.96 -23.59 -29.18
N ASN A 143 6.71 -22.76 -29.89
CA ASN A 143 8.16 -22.69 -29.89
C ASN A 143 8.63 -21.35 -30.49
N THR A 144 9.94 -21.13 -30.53
CA THR A 144 10.56 -19.93 -31.10
C THR A 144 10.32 -19.75 -32.61
N THR A 145 9.85 -20.77 -33.31
CA THR A 145 9.58 -20.76 -34.75
C THR A 145 8.09 -20.63 -35.10
N ASP A 146 7.23 -20.35 -34.11
CA ASP A 146 5.79 -20.19 -34.30
C ASP A 146 5.44 -18.85 -34.99
N LEU A 147 5.76 -18.76 -36.29
CA LEU A 147 5.57 -17.56 -37.09
C LEU A 147 4.11 -17.13 -37.15
N ASP A 148 3.16 -18.07 -37.07
CA ASP A 148 1.73 -17.77 -37.10
C ASP A 148 1.28 -17.08 -35.81
N PHE A 149 1.86 -17.43 -34.66
CA PHE A 149 1.65 -16.71 -33.40
C PHE A 149 2.18 -15.27 -33.47
N PHE A 150 3.42 -15.09 -33.94
CA PHE A 150 4.07 -13.77 -33.98
C PHE A 150 3.55 -12.83 -35.08
N LYS A 151 2.89 -13.35 -36.12
CA LYS A 151 2.25 -12.53 -37.17
C LYS A 151 0.89 -11.95 -36.78
N ARG A 152 0.32 -12.35 -35.64
CA ARG A 152 -1.02 -11.89 -35.22
C ARG A 152 -0.99 -10.38 -34.93
N ARG A 153 -1.91 -9.63 -35.53
CA ARG A 153 -2.05 -8.18 -35.29
C ARG A 153 -2.55 -7.85 -33.89
N HIS A 154 -3.29 -8.76 -33.27
CA HIS A 154 -3.86 -8.62 -31.93
C HIS A 154 -3.58 -9.90 -31.16
N SER A 155 -2.40 -9.99 -30.54
CA SER A 155 -2.17 -11.00 -29.51
C SER A 155 -2.89 -10.56 -28.24
N GLN A 156 -3.64 -11.47 -27.63
CA GLN A 156 -4.11 -11.29 -26.25
C GLN A 156 -2.88 -11.50 -25.36
N LEU A 157 -2.14 -10.43 -25.09
CA LEU A 157 -1.05 -10.43 -24.12
C LEU A 157 -1.66 -10.65 -22.73
N LEU A 158 -1.55 -11.87 -22.23
CA LEU A 158 -1.90 -12.22 -20.85
C LEU A 158 -0.66 -12.11 -19.97
N ALA A 159 -0.37 -10.88 -19.55
CA ALA A 159 0.58 -10.62 -18.46
C ALA A 159 -0.21 -10.61 -17.16
N LEU A 160 -0.30 -11.77 -16.52
CA LEU A 160 -0.96 -11.88 -15.22
C LEU A 160 0.05 -11.52 -14.12
N PRO A 161 -0.37 -10.80 -13.07
CA PRO A 161 0.45 -10.61 -11.87
C PRO A 161 0.94 -11.95 -11.32
N GLU A 162 2.12 -11.98 -10.68
CA GLU A 162 2.63 -13.20 -10.03
C GLU A 162 1.70 -13.67 -8.90
N LEU A 163 1.15 -12.72 -8.15
CA LEU A 163 0.14 -12.92 -7.12
C LEU A 163 -0.99 -11.93 -7.37
N PHE A 164 -2.24 -12.38 -7.31
CA PHE A 164 -3.41 -11.51 -7.26
C PHE A 164 -3.74 -11.09 -5.83
N THR A 165 -3.38 -11.92 -4.85
CA THR A 165 -3.61 -11.66 -3.44
C THR A 165 -2.29 -11.75 -2.69
N HIS A 166 -1.99 -10.72 -1.89
CA HIS A 166 -0.80 -10.72 -1.02
C HIS A 166 -0.98 -11.55 0.27
N VAL A 167 -2.20 -12.04 0.52
CA VAL A 167 -2.56 -12.78 1.74
C VAL A 167 -3.37 -14.01 1.35
N ASP A 168 -2.93 -15.19 1.78
CA ASP A 168 -3.59 -16.48 1.53
C ASP A 168 -4.35 -17.01 2.77
N THR A 169 -4.34 -16.25 3.86
CA THR A 169 -5.05 -16.55 5.10
C THR A 169 -6.39 -15.82 5.18
N VAL A 170 -7.42 -16.52 5.67
CA VAL A 170 -8.74 -15.92 5.87
C VAL A 170 -8.68 -14.97 7.05
N TYR A 171 -9.08 -13.71 6.83
CA TYR A 171 -9.23 -12.74 7.92
C TYR A 171 -10.28 -13.25 8.92
N ALA A 172 -9.86 -13.54 10.15
CA ALA A 172 -10.72 -14.10 11.18
C ALA A 172 -11.64 -13.06 11.87
N GLY A 173 -11.49 -11.78 11.54
CA GLY A 173 -12.33 -10.73 12.10
C GLY A 173 -13.75 -10.84 11.57
N THR A 174 -14.71 -10.67 12.48
CA THR A 174 -16.12 -10.60 12.11
C THR A 174 -16.33 -9.35 11.28
N TYR A 175 -16.81 -9.51 10.04
CA TYR A 175 -17.33 -8.38 9.28
C TYR A 175 -18.39 -7.68 10.13
N ARG A 176 -18.35 -6.35 10.22
CA ARG A 176 -19.41 -5.59 10.88
C ARG A 176 -20.70 -5.89 10.11
N ILE A 177 -21.61 -6.62 10.75
CA ILE A 177 -22.94 -6.86 10.21
C ILE A 177 -23.68 -5.55 10.40
N ASP A 178 -23.93 -4.83 9.32
CA ASP A 178 -24.80 -3.66 9.36
C ASP A 178 -26.19 -4.12 9.85
N PRO A 179 -26.75 -3.48 10.89
CA PRO A 179 -28.07 -3.84 11.41
C PRO A 179 -29.23 -3.41 10.50
N SER A 180 -28.99 -3.00 9.24
CA SER A 180 -30.08 -2.65 8.33
C SER A 180 -30.67 -3.90 7.68
N GLU A 181 -31.79 -4.35 8.23
CA GLU A 181 -32.77 -5.14 7.50
C GLU A 181 -33.25 -4.33 6.29
N ASP A 182 -32.74 -4.65 5.11
CA ASP A 182 -33.56 -4.81 3.89
C ASP A 182 -32.62 -5.10 2.71
N GLY A 183 -32.75 -6.30 2.13
CA GLY A 183 -32.04 -6.76 0.94
C GLY A 183 -32.44 -6.03 -0.36
N GLN A 184 -32.64 -4.71 -0.31
CA GLN A 184 -32.95 -3.87 -1.47
C GLN A 184 -31.72 -3.15 -2.04
N HIS A 185 -30.54 -3.34 -1.44
CA HIS A 185 -29.29 -2.79 -1.96
C HIS A 185 -28.29 -3.92 -2.26
N GLU A 186 -28.58 -4.73 -3.28
CA GLU A 186 -27.60 -5.60 -3.98
C GLU A 186 -26.61 -4.78 -4.84
N VAL A 187 -26.30 -3.55 -4.41
CA VAL A 187 -25.18 -2.78 -4.93
C VAL A 187 -24.28 -2.60 -3.74
N LEU A 188 -23.01 -3.01 -3.85
CA LEU A 188 -21.96 -2.68 -2.88
C LEU A 188 -22.00 -1.17 -2.65
N GLY A 189 -22.75 -0.77 -1.62
CA GLY A 189 -22.99 0.62 -1.30
C GLY A 189 -21.69 1.18 -0.80
N VAL A 190 -21.22 2.23 -1.44
CA VAL A 190 -20.15 3.07 -0.91
C VAL A 190 -20.65 3.67 0.41
N GLN A 191 -20.36 2.99 1.53
CA GLN A 191 -20.92 3.28 2.87
C GLN A 191 -20.52 4.66 3.38
N SER A 192 -19.34 5.14 3.00
CA SER A 192 -18.99 6.55 3.09
C SER A 192 -19.07 7.12 1.70
N LYS A 193 -20.10 7.93 1.39
CA LYS A 193 -19.94 8.90 0.31
C LYS A 193 -18.67 9.65 0.66
N SER A 194 -17.61 9.42 -0.10
CA SER A 194 -16.37 10.18 0.00
C SER A 194 -16.76 11.64 0.20
N SER A 195 -16.54 12.17 1.41
CA SER A 195 -16.79 13.59 1.67
C SER A 195 -15.78 14.46 0.89
N TYR A 196 -14.83 13.82 0.20
CA TYR A 196 -13.98 14.40 -0.82
C TYR A 196 -14.79 14.65 -2.08
N ASP A 197 -15.49 15.78 -2.08
CA ASP A 197 -15.78 16.46 -3.32
C ASP A 197 -14.45 17.08 -3.80
N ASN A 198 -13.76 16.43 -4.74
CA ASN A 198 -12.52 16.89 -5.40
C ASN A 198 -12.75 18.14 -6.28
N GLN A 199 -13.63 19.05 -5.84
CA GLN A 199 -13.92 20.31 -6.52
C GLN A 199 -12.73 21.25 -6.34
N GLY A 200 -12.12 21.60 -7.48
CA GLY A 200 -10.96 22.48 -7.52
C GLY A 200 -9.63 21.77 -7.81
N VAL A 201 -9.62 20.45 -8.04
CA VAL A 201 -8.43 19.76 -8.55
C VAL A 201 -8.27 20.02 -10.05
N VAL A 202 -7.09 20.48 -10.45
CA VAL A 202 -6.74 20.85 -11.83
C VAL A 202 -5.47 20.10 -12.22
N SER A 203 -5.47 19.54 -13.43
CA SER A 203 -4.26 18.98 -14.04
C SER A 203 -3.42 20.12 -14.61
N PHE A 204 -2.16 20.21 -14.22
CA PHE A 204 -1.21 21.13 -14.82
C PHE A 204 -0.90 20.70 -16.26
N ASN A 205 -1.02 21.63 -17.18
CA ASN A 205 -0.66 21.44 -18.58
C ASN A 205 -0.34 22.80 -19.24
N MET A 206 0.18 22.78 -20.46
CA MET A 206 0.62 23.99 -21.17
C MET A 206 -0.46 24.62 -22.07
N VAL A 207 -1.65 24.01 -22.19
CA VAL A 207 -2.68 24.39 -23.15
C VAL A 207 -3.84 25.12 -22.49
N ASP A 208 -4.28 24.62 -21.34
CA ASP A 208 -5.51 25.06 -20.69
C ASP A 208 -5.32 26.37 -19.92
N SER A 209 -6.41 27.12 -19.83
CA SER A 209 -6.53 28.26 -18.91
C SER A 209 -6.93 27.77 -17.53
N PHE A 210 -6.22 28.23 -16.49
CA PHE A 210 -6.53 27.86 -15.12
C PHE A 210 -7.68 28.68 -14.51
N PRO A 211 -8.40 28.14 -13.51
CA PRO A 211 -9.52 28.81 -12.88
C PRO A 211 -9.17 30.20 -12.32
N THR A 212 -10.02 31.18 -12.62
CA THR A 212 -9.86 32.56 -12.17
C THR A 212 -10.76 32.93 -10.99
N GLN A 213 -11.78 32.12 -10.71
CA GLN A 213 -12.73 32.32 -9.61
C GLN A 213 -13.23 30.97 -9.09
N ALA A 214 -13.71 30.96 -7.85
CA ALA A 214 -14.32 29.79 -7.24
C ALA A 214 -15.68 29.46 -7.86
N ASP A 215 -16.04 28.17 -7.83
CA ASP A 215 -17.39 27.76 -8.19
C ASP A 215 -18.43 28.30 -7.18
N SER A 216 -19.59 28.67 -7.73
CA SER A 216 -20.77 29.13 -7.00
C SER A 216 -21.23 28.16 -5.90
N GLN A 217 -21.01 26.86 -6.06
CA GLN A 217 -21.33 25.86 -5.04
C GLN A 217 -20.41 25.95 -3.81
N ASN A 218 -19.10 26.14 -4.03
CA ASN A 218 -18.13 26.29 -2.95
C ASN A 218 -18.43 27.54 -2.12
N LEU A 219 -18.83 28.65 -2.77
CA LEU A 219 -19.23 29.86 -2.08
C LEU A 219 -20.50 29.69 -1.23
N LYS A 220 -21.45 28.85 -1.67
CA LYS A 220 -22.64 28.52 -0.86
C LYS A 220 -22.27 27.65 0.33
N ARG A 221 -21.41 26.65 0.15
CA ARG A 221 -20.96 25.75 1.23
C ARG A 221 -20.15 26.48 2.30
N LEU A 222 -19.32 27.45 1.90
CA LEU A 222 -18.58 28.29 2.84
C LEU A 222 -19.52 28.99 3.84
N LYS A 223 -20.72 29.42 3.39
CA LYS A 223 -21.71 30.07 4.25
C LYS A 223 -22.46 29.11 5.18
N VAL A 224 -22.49 27.82 4.85
CA VAL A 224 -23.16 26.78 5.65
C VAL A 224 -22.24 26.25 6.74
N LYS A 225 -20.93 26.23 6.49
CA LYS A 225 -19.92 25.79 7.46
C LYS A 225 -19.54 26.96 8.37
N TYR A 226 -19.42 26.73 9.68
CA TYR A 226 -19.10 27.74 10.69
C TYR A 226 -17.66 28.28 10.55
N VAL A 227 -17.43 29.11 9.54
CA VAL A 227 -16.20 29.85 9.30
C VAL A 227 -16.48 31.32 9.53
N SER A 228 -15.76 31.95 10.45
CA SER A 228 -15.88 33.40 10.66
C SER A 228 -15.27 34.18 9.51
N ASP A 229 -15.81 35.35 9.20
CA ASP A 229 -15.28 36.25 8.17
C ASP A 229 -13.82 36.66 8.42
N GLU A 230 -13.40 36.73 9.69
CA GLU A 230 -12.02 37.03 10.09
C GLU A 230 -11.04 35.94 9.65
N GLN A 231 -11.42 34.66 9.84
CA GLN A 231 -10.62 33.51 9.41
C GLN A 231 -10.50 33.43 7.89
N LEU A 232 -11.59 33.72 7.17
CA LEU A 232 -11.57 33.81 5.71
C LEU A 232 -10.64 34.94 5.25
N ALA A 233 -10.73 36.13 5.86
CA ALA A 233 -9.89 37.27 5.55
C ALA A 233 -8.41 37.00 5.84
N LEU A 234 -8.10 36.27 6.91
CA LEU A 234 -6.74 35.86 7.26
C LEU A 234 -6.13 34.96 6.18
N VAL A 235 -6.82 33.88 5.80
CA VAL A 235 -6.31 32.95 4.77
C VAL A 235 -6.23 33.65 3.41
N LYS A 236 -7.17 34.55 3.09
CA LYS A 236 -7.10 35.36 1.89
C LYS A 236 -5.86 36.25 1.87
N LYS A 237 -5.52 36.90 3.00
CA LYS A 237 -4.31 37.70 3.12
C LYS A 237 -3.05 36.85 2.88
N LEU A 238 -2.97 35.64 3.43
CA LEU A 238 -1.85 34.72 3.17
C LEU A 238 -1.70 34.39 1.67
N PHE A 239 -2.82 34.19 0.97
CA PHE A 239 -2.80 33.97 -0.48
C PHE A 239 -2.46 35.23 -1.31
N ASP A 240 -2.76 36.41 -0.79
CA ASP A 240 -2.38 37.68 -1.41
C ASP A 240 -0.88 37.98 -1.22
N ASP A 241 -0.30 37.62 -0.06
CA ASP A 241 1.12 37.74 0.23
C ASP A 241 1.96 36.67 -0.51
N CYS A 242 1.45 35.44 -0.58
CA CYS A 242 2.07 34.34 -1.33
C CYS A 242 1.00 33.55 -2.11
N PRO A 243 1.11 33.43 -3.45
CA PRO A 243 0.03 32.90 -4.28
C PRO A 243 -0.10 31.37 -4.25
N ILE A 244 0.91 30.66 -3.74
CA ILE A 244 0.98 29.19 -3.81
C ILE A 244 1.40 28.64 -2.46
N TRP A 245 0.65 27.67 -1.92
CA TRP A 245 0.92 27.10 -0.60
C TRP A 245 0.75 25.59 -0.53
N THR A 246 1.48 24.95 0.39
CA THR A 246 1.16 23.60 0.87
C THR A 246 0.07 23.67 1.94
N ARG A 247 -0.67 22.57 2.13
CA ARG A 247 -1.69 22.45 3.19
C ARG A 247 -1.12 22.72 4.58
N ILE A 248 0.03 22.09 4.88
CA ILE A 248 0.69 22.17 6.20
C ILE A 248 1.20 23.58 6.46
N ALA A 249 1.78 24.25 5.45
CA ALA A 249 2.22 25.63 5.63
C ALA A 249 1.05 26.60 5.86
N LEU A 250 -0.09 26.42 5.16
CA LEU A 250 -1.30 27.21 5.45
C LEU A 250 -1.81 26.96 6.87
N GLN A 251 -1.80 25.71 7.33
CA GLN A 251 -2.23 25.34 8.67
C GLN A 251 -1.36 26.01 9.74
N TYR A 252 -0.05 25.93 9.57
CA TYR A 252 0.92 26.53 10.49
C TYR A 252 0.82 28.05 10.53
N GLU A 253 0.81 28.72 9.37
CA GLU A 253 0.80 30.19 9.29
C GLU A 253 -0.55 30.81 9.67
N SER A 254 -1.66 30.13 9.40
CA SER A 254 -2.99 30.62 9.78
C SER A 254 -3.40 30.26 11.21
N GLY A 255 -2.77 29.25 11.82
CA GLY A 255 -3.17 28.69 13.10
C GLY A 255 -4.57 28.05 13.09
N LEU A 256 -5.14 27.79 11.90
CA LEU A 256 -6.47 27.20 11.75
C LEU A 256 -6.39 25.68 11.70
N THR A 257 -7.45 25.01 12.17
CA THR A 257 -7.57 23.56 12.00
C THR A 257 -7.78 23.21 10.54
N ASN A 258 -7.36 21.99 10.18
CA ASN A 258 -7.46 21.52 8.81
C ASN A 258 -8.92 21.46 8.30
N ASP A 259 -9.89 21.15 9.16
CA ASP A 259 -11.32 21.19 8.82
C ASP A 259 -11.77 22.57 8.36
N LYS A 260 -11.34 23.63 9.05
CA LYS A 260 -11.65 25.01 8.66
C LYS A 260 -11.00 25.36 7.33
N LEU A 261 -9.75 24.95 7.11
CA LEU A 261 -9.06 25.14 5.83
C LEU A 261 -9.75 24.42 4.67
N LYS A 262 -10.22 23.18 4.87
CA LYS A 262 -11.03 22.44 3.87
C LYS A 262 -12.30 23.19 3.47
N CYS A 263 -12.82 24.06 4.32
CA CYS A 263 -13.97 24.91 4.01
C CYS A 263 -13.57 26.17 3.25
N ILE A 264 -12.47 26.81 3.66
CA ILE A 264 -12.01 28.10 3.16
C ILE A 264 -11.32 27.97 1.80
N THR A 265 -10.35 27.06 1.69
CA THR A 265 -9.45 26.97 0.53
C THR A 265 -10.16 26.81 -0.82
N PRO A 266 -11.23 26.00 -0.96
CA PRO A 266 -11.97 25.88 -2.23
C PRO A 266 -12.64 27.17 -2.73
N SER A 267 -12.75 28.20 -1.88
CA SER A 267 -13.26 29.53 -2.25
C SER A 267 -12.17 30.51 -2.70
N LEU A 268 -10.90 30.22 -2.43
CA LEU A 268 -9.76 31.12 -2.65
C LEU A 268 -8.72 30.56 -3.64
N ALA A 269 -8.62 29.23 -3.74
CA ALA A 269 -7.59 28.55 -4.51
C ALA A 269 -8.11 27.27 -5.18
N PHE A 270 -7.40 26.86 -6.23
CA PHE A 270 -7.49 25.53 -6.83
C PHE A 270 -6.24 24.71 -6.48
N TYR A 271 -6.24 23.42 -6.75
CA TYR A 271 -5.18 22.48 -6.37
C TYR A 271 -4.62 21.78 -7.60
N PHE A 272 -3.29 21.72 -7.75
CA PHE A 272 -2.67 21.00 -8.87
C PHE A 272 -2.45 19.52 -8.55
N SER A 273 -2.95 18.61 -9.40
CA SER A 273 -2.73 17.16 -9.24
C SER A 273 -1.36 16.69 -9.74
N ASN A 274 -0.75 17.39 -10.69
CA ASN A 274 0.52 17.01 -11.32
C ASN A 274 1.36 18.25 -11.68
N GLY A 275 2.51 18.02 -12.30
CA GLY A 275 3.42 19.08 -12.75
C GLY A 275 4.35 19.66 -11.67
N PRO A 276 5.00 20.80 -11.96
CA PRO A 276 6.02 21.40 -11.08
C PRO A 276 5.47 21.95 -9.76
N TRP A 277 4.18 22.28 -9.73
CA TRP A 277 3.44 22.76 -8.55
C TRP A 277 2.42 21.74 -8.04
N ARG A 278 2.62 20.45 -8.33
CA ARG A 278 1.74 19.38 -7.84
C ARG A 278 1.61 19.42 -6.34
N THR A 279 0.45 19.02 -5.83
CA THR A 279 0.11 19.00 -4.41
C THR A 279 0.07 20.36 -3.71
N LEU A 280 -0.01 21.45 -4.47
CA LEU A 280 -0.09 22.81 -3.96
C LEU A 280 -1.45 23.45 -4.25
N TYR A 281 -1.88 24.29 -3.31
CA TYR A 281 -2.99 25.21 -3.51
C TYR A 281 -2.48 26.49 -4.18
N VAL A 282 -3.11 26.86 -5.28
CA VAL A 282 -2.79 28.05 -6.07
C VAL A 282 -3.99 28.99 -6.07
N ARG A 283 -3.76 30.23 -5.67
CA ARG A 283 -4.79 31.27 -5.63
C ARG A 283 -5.45 31.42 -7.00
N PHE A 284 -6.77 31.55 -7.00
CA PHE A 284 -7.53 31.80 -8.22
C PHE A 284 -7.01 33.03 -8.98
N GLY A 285 -6.87 32.89 -10.30
CA GLY A 285 -6.38 33.95 -11.18
C GLY A 285 -4.85 34.12 -11.22
N TYR A 286 -4.09 33.36 -10.42
CA TYR A 286 -2.63 33.29 -10.54
C TYR A 286 -2.22 32.14 -11.47
N ASP A 287 -1.39 32.44 -12.47
CA ASP A 287 -0.84 31.45 -13.41
C ASP A 287 0.69 31.38 -13.23
N PRO A 288 1.21 30.33 -12.58
CA PRO A 288 2.65 30.21 -12.33
C PRO A 288 3.48 30.12 -13.61
N ARG A 289 2.88 29.71 -14.74
CA ARG A 289 3.58 29.61 -16.03
C ARG A 289 3.96 30.97 -16.62
N LYS A 290 3.42 32.08 -16.09
CA LYS A 290 3.65 33.45 -16.57
C LYS A 290 4.58 34.25 -15.66
N ASP A 291 4.83 33.77 -14.46
CA ASP A 291 5.64 34.46 -13.45
C ASP A 291 6.87 33.62 -13.10
N PHE A 292 8.06 34.12 -13.46
CA PHE A 292 9.33 33.46 -13.15
C PHE A 292 9.62 33.38 -11.63
N HIS A 293 9.00 34.24 -10.82
CA HIS A 293 9.12 34.17 -9.36
C HIS A 293 8.46 32.90 -8.80
N SER A 294 7.51 32.30 -9.52
CA SER A 294 6.86 31.05 -9.09
C SER A 294 7.82 29.85 -8.97
N ARG A 295 9.05 29.96 -9.50
CA ARG A 295 10.10 28.94 -9.39
C ARG A 295 10.43 28.58 -7.93
N TYR A 296 10.35 29.55 -7.02
CA TYR A 296 10.59 29.33 -5.59
C TYR A 296 9.52 28.43 -4.96
N TYR A 297 8.30 28.47 -5.50
CA TYR A 297 7.17 27.69 -5.00
C TYR A 297 7.05 26.31 -5.66
N GLN A 298 7.90 25.98 -6.63
CA GLN A 298 7.89 24.64 -7.22
C GLN A 298 8.19 23.57 -6.15
N THR A 299 7.68 22.37 -6.37
CA THR A 299 7.85 21.24 -5.46
C THR A 299 8.88 20.25 -5.95
N PHE A 300 9.45 19.50 -5.02
CA PHE A 300 10.16 18.26 -5.29
C PHE A 300 9.78 17.20 -4.26
N ASP A 301 9.78 15.94 -4.70
CA ASP A 301 9.59 14.79 -3.84
C ASP A 301 10.95 14.38 -3.28
N PHE A 302 11.07 14.30 -1.96
CA PHE A 302 12.23 13.82 -1.24
C PHE A 302 11.88 12.53 -0.50
N ARG A 303 12.56 11.43 -0.85
CA ARG A 303 12.39 10.12 -0.22
C ARG A 303 13.70 9.66 0.42
N LEU A 304 13.63 9.29 1.70
CA LEU A 304 14.72 8.67 2.44
C LEU A 304 14.62 7.14 2.32
N ARG A 305 15.65 6.51 1.73
CA ARG A 305 15.83 5.05 1.75
C ARG A 305 16.81 4.64 2.86
N PHE A 306 16.57 3.49 3.49
CA PHE A 306 17.26 3.05 4.71
C PHE A 306 18.46 2.16 4.40
N SER A 307 19.64 2.53 4.90
CA SER A 307 20.58 1.56 5.46
C SER A 307 20.49 1.68 6.98
N THR A 308 20.48 0.53 7.66
CA THR A 308 20.31 0.32 9.12
C THR A 308 20.64 1.50 10.05
N GLY A 309 19.71 1.83 10.97
CA GLY A 309 19.88 2.81 12.07
C GLY A 309 18.85 3.95 12.07
N LEU A 310 18.51 4.50 10.90
CA LEU A 310 17.53 5.60 10.76
C LEU A 310 16.09 5.22 11.12
N SER A 311 15.75 3.92 11.14
CA SER A 311 14.43 3.41 11.53
C SER A 311 14.08 3.68 12.99
N GLU A 312 15.07 4.04 13.81
CA GLU A 312 14.88 4.43 15.22
C GLU A 312 14.33 5.86 15.38
N PHE A 313 14.60 6.75 14.41
CA PHE A 313 14.27 8.19 14.52
C PHE A 313 13.21 8.66 13.53
N VAL A 314 13.18 8.10 12.32
CA VAL A 314 12.26 8.52 11.25
C VAL A 314 11.20 7.44 11.09
N TYR A 315 10.04 7.71 11.69
CA TYR A 315 8.91 6.79 11.77
C TYR A 315 8.44 6.34 10.38
N ALA A 316 8.26 5.03 10.21
CA ALA A 316 7.27 4.51 9.27
C ALA A 316 5.90 4.63 9.95
N LYS A 317 4.97 5.41 9.39
CA LYS A 317 3.65 5.68 9.99
C LYS A 317 2.86 4.38 10.32
N LYS A 318 3.16 3.25 9.68
CA LYS A 318 2.58 1.91 9.97
C LYS A 318 2.73 1.47 11.44
N PHE A 319 3.77 1.87 12.17
CA PHE A 319 3.97 1.47 13.57
C PHE A 319 3.05 2.18 14.58
N VAL A 320 2.41 3.29 14.20
CA VAL A 320 1.47 4.03 15.08
C VAL A 320 0.10 3.36 15.11
N LYS A 321 -0.39 2.84 13.96
CA LYS A 321 -1.67 2.10 13.87
C LYS A 321 -1.61 0.77 14.62
N GLN A 322 -0.52 0.00 14.49
CA GLN A 322 -0.37 -1.31 15.16
C GLN A 322 -0.33 -1.19 16.69
N ARG A 323 0.29 -0.13 17.23
CA ARG A 323 0.31 0.13 18.69
C ARG A 323 -1.00 0.66 19.26
N ARG A 324 -1.87 1.28 18.44
CA ARG A 324 -3.22 1.71 18.86
C ARG A 324 -4.23 0.56 18.85
N ALA A 325 -4.06 -0.44 17.97
CA ALA A 325 -4.93 -1.60 17.88
C ALA A 325 -4.68 -2.64 18.98
N ALA A 326 -3.45 -2.76 19.46
CA ALA A 326 -3.16 -3.50 20.68
C ALA A 326 -3.50 -2.60 21.87
N ASN A 327 -4.52 -2.95 22.67
CA ASN A 327 -4.89 -2.31 23.94
C ASN A 327 -3.77 -2.46 25.01
N ALA A 328 -2.54 -2.06 24.68
CA ALA A 328 -1.44 -1.95 25.62
C ALA A 328 -1.74 -0.75 26.54
N PRO A 329 -1.56 -0.87 27.86
CA PRO A 329 -1.74 0.24 28.78
C PRO A 329 -0.90 1.42 28.29
N PHE A 330 -1.48 2.63 28.31
CA PHE A 330 -0.74 3.89 28.18
C PHE A 330 0.32 3.94 29.30
N ALA A 331 1.49 3.35 29.05
CA ALA A 331 2.69 3.84 29.68
C ALA A 331 2.87 5.25 29.10
N PRO A 332 3.02 6.29 29.93
CA PRO A 332 3.42 7.59 29.42
C PRO A 332 4.81 7.37 28.82
N ILE A 333 4.85 7.24 27.50
CA ILE A 333 6.06 7.52 26.77
C ILE A 333 6.20 9.01 27.04
N GLU A 334 7.12 9.40 27.93
CA GLU A 334 7.76 10.68 27.75
C GLU A 334 8.14 10.70 26.28
N ASP A 335 7.41 11.46 25.46
CA ASP A 335 7.79 11.73 24.09
C ASP A 335 9.23 12.20 24.19
N ARG A 336 10.17 11.29 23.94
CA ARG A 336 11.50 11.68 23.53
C ARG A 336 11.27 12.24 22.15
N VAL A 337 10.74 13.47 22.08
CA VAL A 337 10.87 14.36 20.95
C VAL A 337 12.37 14.47 20.83
N SER A 338 12.96 13.60 20.00
CA SER A 338 14.37 13.66 19.74
C SER A 338 14.58 15.05 19.17
N ASP A 339 15.37 15.88 19.85
CA ASP A 339 15.76 17.21 19.35
C ASP A 339 16.43 17.12 17.97
N LEU A 340 16.76 15.92 17.50
CA LEU A 340 17.25 15.66 16.17
C LEU A 340 16.17 15.68 15.08
N VAL A 341 14.91 15.38 15.41
CA VAL A 341 13.81 15.25 14.45
C VAL A 341 12.99 16.54 14.40
N GLN A 342 12.52 16.87 13.21
CA GLN A 342 11.66 18.03 13.00
C GLN A 342 10.23 17.76 13.51
N ASP A 343 9.62 18.78 14.10
CA ASP A 343 8.23 18.74 14.52
C ASP A 343 7.31 18.47 13.31
N ILE A 344 6.27 17.67 13.53
CA ILE A 344 5.32 17.24 12.50
C ILE A 344 4.50 18.40 11.95
N ASP A 345 4.16 19.37 12.81
CA ASP A 345 3.35 20.53 12.46
C ASP A 345 4.16 21.66 11.82
N TYR A 346 5.49 21.56 11.86
CA TYR A 346 6.37 22.57 11.29
C TYR A 346 6.61 22.34 9.79
N PRO A 347 6.25 23.30 8.91
CA PRO A 347 6.18 23.07 7.46
C PRO A 347 7.53 23.26 6.73
N TYR A 348 8.52 23.87 7.38
CA TYR A 348 9.80 24.23 6.77
C TYR A 348 10.85 23.18 7.07
N PHE A 349 11.77 22.90 6.15
CA PHE A 349 12.86 21.96 6.40
C PHE A 349 14.13 22.70 6.83
N ASP A 350 14.59 22.46 8.06
CA ASP A 350 15.80 23.10 8.60
C ASP A 350 17.02 22.19 8.44
N GLU A 351 18.16 22.76 8.05
CA GLU A 351 19.42 22.04 7.77
C GLU A 351 19.92 21.15 8.92
N HIS A 352 19.54 21.48 10.16
CA HIS A 352 20.01 20.81 11.38
C HIS A 352 19.00 19.83 11.99
N LYS A 353 17.94 19.48 11.25
CA LYS A 353 16.91 18.55 11.71
C LYS A 353 16.71 17.42 10.69
N LEU A 354 16.36 16.24 11.19
CA LEU A 354 15.90 15.14 10.36
C LEU A 354 14.48 15.39 9.86
N PRO A 355 14.14 14.94 8.64
CA PRO A 355 12.79 15.09 8.12
C PRO A 355 11.76 14.35 8.99
N ARG A 356 10.55 14.89 9.03
CA ARG A 356 9.41 14.32 9.76
C ARG A 356 8.96 12.94 9.27
N SER A 357 9.19 12.64 7.99
CA SER A 357 8.65 11.47 7.29
C SER A 357 9.67 10.96 6.27
N ARG A 358 9.57 9.66 5.95
CA ARG A 358 10.36 9.00 4.90
C ARG A 358 10.18 9.69 3.55
N GLN A 359 8.95 10.06 3.23
CA GLN A 359 8.60 10.82 2.04
C GLN A 359 8.10 12.20 2.43
N CYS A 360 8.70 13.23 1.83
CA CYS A 360 8.36 14.62 2.04
C CYS A 360 8.21 15.33 0.70
N MET A 361 7.04 15.91 0.46
CA MET A 361 6.85 16.88 -0.62
C MET A 361 7.09 18.28 -0.09
N LEU A 362 8.12 18.97 -0.60
CA LEU A 362 8.53 20.28 -0.12
C LEU A 362 8.59 21.28 -1.27
N ARG A 363 8.26 22.55 -1.00
CA ARG A 363 8.57 23.66 -1.92
C ARG A 363 10.03 24.04 -1.77
N TYR A 364 10.68 24.48 -2.85
CA TYR A 364 12.08 24.91 -2.79
C TYR A 364 12.32 26.06 -1.81
N CYS A 365 11.38 26.99 -1.67
CA CYS A 365 11.45 28.07 -0.68
C CYS A 365 11.36 27.59 0.77
N ASP A 366 10.74 26.42 1.02
CA ASP A 366 10.54 25.90 2.37
C ASP A 366 11.79 25.15 2.88
N VAL A 367 12.76 24.87 2.01
CA VAL A 367 14.02 24.23 2.36
C VAL A 367 15.02 25.29 2.84
N ARG A 368 15.12 25.49 4.15
CA ARG A 368 15.96 26.48 4.81
C ARG A 368 17.43 26.03 4.89
N MET A 369 18.03 25.80 3.73
CA MET A 369 19.43 25.46 3.56
C MET A 369 20.10 26.50 2.66
N THR A 370 21.16 27.14 3.14
CA THR A 370 21.80 28.27 2.44
C THR A 370 22.25 27.88 1.03
N ARG A 371 22.84 26.68 0.88
CA ARG A 371 23.33 26.19 -0.41
C ARG A 371 22.23 26.09 -1.47
N ILE A 372 21.02 25.66 -1.08
CA ILE A 372 19.88 25.51 -2.00
C ILE A 372 19.29 26.87 -2.34
N GLN A 373 19.15 27.77 -1.35
CA GLN A 373 18.65 29.12 -1.58
C GLN A 373 19.58 29.91 -2.52
N GLU A 374 20.90 29.82 -2.34
CA GLU A 374 21.87 30.41 -3.27
C GLU A 374 21.76 29.82 -4.69
N MET A 375 21.50 28.51 -4.81
CA MET A 375 21.31 27.88 -6.11
C MET A 375 20.07 28.42 -6.84
N LEU A 376 18.97 28.68 -6.11
CA LEU A 376 17.75 29.28 -6.65
C LEU A 376 17.95 30.74 -7.08
N GLU A 377 18.76 31.49 -6.33
CA GLU A 377 19.10 32.89 -6.63
C GLU A 377 20.02 33.03 -7.85
N LYS A 378 20.97 32.10 -8.01
CA LYS A 378 21.91 32.08 -9.14
C LYS A 378 21.27 31.69 -10.48
N ILE A 379 20.00 31.27 -10.49
CA ILE A 379 19.28 30.95 -11.73
C ILE A 379 19.07 32.26 -12.51
N PRO A 380 19.61 32.35 -13.74
CA PRO A 380 19.48 33.56 -14.54
C PRO A 380 18.01 33.84 -14.85
N THR A 381 17.65 35.13 -14.85
CA THR A 381 16.31 35.54 -15.30
C THR A 381 16.12 35.08 -16.74
N PRO A 382 14.98 34.44 -17.07
CA PRO A 382 14.73 33.95 -18.41
C PRO A 382 14.75 35.11 -19.42
N LEU A 383 15.22 34.81 -20.63
CA LEU A 383 15.15 35.76 -21.74
C LEU A 383 13.69 36.12 -22.05
N THR A 384 13.46 37.33 -22.56
CA THR A 384 12.13 37.79 -22.97
C THR A 384 11.50 36.80 -23.96
N GLY A 385 10.36 36.21 -23.58
CA GLY A 385 9.66 35.20 -24.38
C GLY A 385 9.97 33.74 -24.02
N ALA A 386 10.76 33.47 -22.97
CA ALA A 386 10.91 32.11 -22.45
C ALA A 386 9.57 31.56 -21.94
N VAL A 387 9.35 30.28 -22.18
CA VAL A 387 8.13 29.55 -21.80
C VAL A 387 8.48 28.55 -20.70
N CYS A 388 7.63 28.48 -19.68
CA CYS A 388 7.70 27.47 -18.62
C CYS A 388 7.70 26.05 -19.21
N ASN A 389 8.53 25.16 -18.67
CA ASN A 389 8.55 23.75 -19.08
C ASN A 389 7.44 22.96 -18.36
N GLU A 390 6.86 21.98 -19.05
CA GLU A 390 5.77 21.16 -18.48
C GLU A 390 6.22 20.30 -17.30
N ARG A 391 7.44 19.76 -17.35
CA ARG A 391 8.00 18.87 -16.32
C ARG A 391 8.83 19.61 -15.29
N THR A 392 9.70 20.52 -15.72
CA THR A 392 10.67 21.18 -14.83
C THR A 392 10.26 22.58 -14.39
N GLY A 393 9.15 23.10 -14.91
CA GLY A 393 8.70 24.45 -14.63
C GLY A 393 9.69 25.49 -15.15
N TRP A 394 10.09 26.40 -14.27
CA TRP A 394 11.11 27.43 -14.52
C TRP A 394 12.53 27.01 -14.14
N LEU A 395 12.71 25.81 -13.59
CA LEU A 395 13.99 25.30 -13.13
C LEU A 395 14.67 24.47 -14.21
N PRO A 396 16.02 24.46 -14.26
CA PRO A 396 16.76 23.66 -15.22
C PRO A 396 16.55 22.15 -14.94
N PRO A 397 16.67 21.29 -15.98
CA PRO A 397 16.63 19.84 -15.78
C PRO A 397 17.68 19.37 -14.76
N GLY A 398 17.28 18.46 -13.87
CA GLY A 398 18.15 17.90 -12.83
C GLY A 398 18.40 18.82 -11.62
N PHE A 399 17.71 19.97 -11.52
CA PHE A 399 17.78 20.82 -10.33
C PHE A 399 17.28 20.08 -9.07
N ASP A 400 16.18 19.34 -9.19
CA ASP A 400 15.61 18.51 -8.14
C ASP A 400 16.60 17.43 -7.66
N ALA A 401 17.30 16.78 -8.59
CA ALA A 401 18.32 15.79 -8.26
C ALA A 401 19.49 16.39 -7.46
N GLN A 402 19.96 17.58 -7.84
CA GLN A 402 21.01 18.30 -7.08
C GLN A 402 20.53 18.70 -5.68
N VAL A 403 19.29 19.16 -5.56
CA VAL A 403 18.67 19.49 -4.26
C VAL A 403 18.58 18.25 -3.38
N ARG A 404 18.08 17.12 -3.90
CA ARG A 404 18.04 15.84 -3.17
C ARG A 404 19.43 15.43 -2.68
N GLN A 405 20.45 15.53 -3.54
CA GLN A 405 21.82 15.20 -3.17
C GLN A 405 22.34 16.06 -2.00
N ILE A 406 22.06 17.36 -2.01
CA ILE A 406 22.47 18.29 -0.94
C ILE A 406 21.76 17.95 0.38
N VAL A 407 20.44 17.70 0.32
CA VAL A 407 19.64 17.32 1.50
C VAL A 407 20.13 15.98 2.06
N CYS A 408 20.29 14.95 1.22
CA CYS A 408 20.81 13.64 1.64
C CYS A 408 22.19 13.75 2.30
N ALA A 409 23.13 14.49 1.69
CA ALA A 409 24.47 14.66 2.25
C ALA A 409 24.43 15.29 3.65
N SER A 410 23.56 16.29 3.84
CA SER A 410 23.41 16.99 5.12
C SER A 410 22.79 16.08 6.19
N ILE A 411 21.79 15.28 5.83
CA ILE A 411 21.19 14.27 6.70
C ILE A 411 22.21 13.20 7.08
N SER A 412 22.97 12.66 6.12
CA SER A 412 24.02 11.67 6.38
C SER A 412 25.09 12.21 7.34
N GLU A 413 25.47 13.47 7.20
CA GLU A 413 26.43 14.11 8.12
C GLU A 413 25.86 14.29 9.52
N LEU A 414 24.61 14.74 9.62
CA LEU A 414 23.90 14.92 10.89
C LEU A 414 23.78 13.60 11.66
N LEU A 415 23.40 12.51 10.99
CA LEU A 415 23.32 11.18 11.60
C LEU A 415 24.69 10.66 12.02
N ARG A 416 25.71 10.83 11.17
CA ARG A 416 27.08 10.43 11.50
C ARG A 416 27.58 11.14 12.74
N ASN A 417 27.26 12.43 12.89
CA ASN A 417 27.61 13.22 14.06
C ASN A 417 26.83 12.77 15.32
N HIS A 418 25.57 12.39 15.16
CA HIS A 418 24.76 11.82 16.25
C HIS A 418 25.35 10.49 16.75
N TYR A 419 25.53 9.51 15.86
CA TYR A 419 26.07 8.19 16.23
C TYR A 419 27.49 8.25 16.77
N ARG A 420 28.34 9.16 16.25
CA ARG A 420 29.67 9.41 16.82
C ARG A 420 29.61 9.94 18.25
N LYS A 421 28.67 10.83 18.57
CA LYS A 421 28.49 11.35 19.93
C LYS A 421 27.97 10.28 20.89
N GLU A 422 27.15 9.36 20.39
CA GLU A 422 26.55 8.27 21.17
C GLU A 422 27.37 6.95 21.17
N ASN A 423 28.55 6.92 20.54
CA ASN A 423 29.41 5.74 20.40
C ASN A 423 28.72 4.51 19.76
N LEU A 424 27.80 4.76 18.82
CA LEU A 424 27.06 3.74 18.08
C LEU A 424 27.71 3.50 16.70
N THR A 425 27.80 2.24 16.26
CA THR A 425 28.26 1.87 14.92
C THR A 425 27.09 1.84 13.95
N ALA A 426 26.93 2.86 13.11
CA ALA A 426 25.97 2.84 12.00
C ALA A 426 26.68 3.20 10.69
N GLU A 427 26.54 2.34 9.68
CA GLU A 427 26.89 2.64 8.29
C GLU A 427 25.71 3.39 7.66
N VAL A 428 25.93 4.65 7.30
CA VAL A 428 24.92 5.49 6.63
C VAL A 428 25.37 5.67 5.18
N GLU A 429 24.87 4.81 4.29
CA GLU A 429 25.03 4.97 2.85
C GLU A 429 23.81 5.69 2.27
N ALA A 430 24.07 6.76 1.51
CA ALA A 430 23.06 7.48 0.75
C ALA A 430 22.88 6.80 -0.61
N VAL A 431 21.73 6.14 -0.83
CA VAL A 431 21.40 5.51 -2.12
C VAL A 431 20.85 6.57 -3.07
N THR A 432 21.40 6.66 -4.28
CA THR A 432 20.89 7.50 -5.36
C THR A 432 19.74 6.81 -6.10
N GLN A 433 18.76 7.58 -6.59
CA GLN A 433 17.54 7.13 -7.29
C GLN A 433 17.73 6.26 -8.55
N ALA A 434 18.96 5.92 -8.96
CA ALA A 434 19.18 5.09 -10.15
C ALA A 434 18.80 3.61 -9.95
N ASP A 435 18.63 3.15 -8.70
CA ASP A 435 18.31 1.77 -8.36
C ASP A 435 16.78 1.59 -8.13
N GLU A 436 16.00 2.03 -9.12
CA GLU A 436 14.53 2.15 -9.06
C GLU A 436 13.75 0.89 -9.49
N GLU A 437 14.35 -0.30 -9.48
CA GLU A 437 13.62 -1.54 -9.79
C GLU A 437 13.63 -2.49 -8.58
N ASP A 438 12.41 -2.86 -8.15
CA ASP A 438 12.06 -3.97 -7.27
C ASP A 438 12.00 -3.69 -5.74
N GLU A 439 10.79 -3.41 -5.25
CA GLU A 439 10.12 -4.03 -4.06
C GLU A 439 9.19 -3.09 -3.26
N ASP A 440 9.32 -1.75 -3.35
CA ASP A 440 8.60 -0.82 -2.45
C ASP A 440 7.40 -0.06 -3.08
N GLU A 441 7.13 -0.16 -4.38
CA GLU A 441 6.08 0.66 -5.03
C GLU A 441 4.66 0.40 -4.49
N ALA A 442 4.39 -0.78 -3.93
CA ALA A 442 3.09 -1.12 -3.37
C ALA A 442 2.81 -0.46 -2.01
N GLU A 443 3.85 -0.07 -1.24
CA GLU A 443 3.65 0.67 0.02
C GLU A 443 3.35 2.15 -0.23
N ASP A 444 3.75 2.69 -1.38
CA ASP A 444 3.79 4.12 -1.66
C ASP A 444 2.42 4.70 -2.08
N GLU A 445 1.56 3.93 -2.77
CA GLU A 445 0.18 4.35 -3.10
C GLU A 445 -0.72 4.41 -1.84
N GLU A 446 -0.54 3.48 -0.88
CA GLU A 446 -1.25 3.50 0.39
C GLU A 446 -0.98 4.81 1.16
N THR A 447 0.24 5.35 1.12
CA THR A 447 0.59 6.59 1.85
C THR A 447 -0.12 7.85 1.36
N GLN A 448 -0.46 7.96 0.06
CA GLN A 448 -1.19 9.11 -0.47
C GLN A 448 -2.68 9.08 -0.08
N GLU A 449 -3.27 7.89 -0.06
CA GLU A 449 -4.63 7.69 0.46
C GLU A 449 -4.67 7.83 2.00
N GLU A 450 -3.64 7.37 2.71
CA GLU A 450 -3.54 7.50 4.16
C GLU A 450 -3.31 8.93 4.66
N ASP A 451 -2.64 9.81 3.89
CA ASP A 451 -2.57 11.24 4.20
C ASP A 451 -3.95 11.93 4.06
N MET A 452 -4.90 11.34 3.32
CA MET A 452 -6.32 11.74 3.30
C MET A 452 -7.15 11.07 4.43
N GLU A 453 -6.85 9.83 4.84
CA GLU A 453 -7.57 9.11 5.91
C GLU A 453 -7.15 9.52 7.34
N LEU A 454 -5.88 9.87 7.57
CA LEU A 454 -5.38 10.32 8.88
C LEU A 454 -6.12 11.57 9.39
N ASP A 455 -6.73 12.32 8.48
CA ASP A 455 -7.52 13.52 8.72
C ASP A 455 -8.87 13.27 9.41
N GLU A 456 -9.43 12.04 9.33
CA GLU A 456 -10.69 11.71 10.02
C GLU A 456 -10.45 11.22 11.46
N THR A 457 -9.32 10.55 11.71
CA THR A 457 -9.06 9.93 13.04
C THR A 457 -8.62 10.93 14.10
N GLN A 458 -7.97 12.05 13.73
CA GLN A 458 -7.64 13.13 14.68
C GLN A 458 -8.87 13.97 15.06
N ALA A 459 -9.88 14.07 14.18
CA ALA A 459 -11.14 14.76 14.48
C ALA A 459 -12.01 13.99 15.49
N MET A 460 -11.95 12.66 15.48
CA MET A 460 -12.72 11.79 16.39
C MET A 460 -12.14 11.70 17.81
N GLY A 461 -10.86 12.03 18.01
CA GLY A 461 -10.19 12.01 19.33
C GLY A 461 -10.32 13.30 20.13
N ASN A 462 -10.70 14.41 19.48
CA ASN A 462 -10.85 15.74 20.08
C ASN A 462 -12.29 16.25 20.05
N SER A 463 -13.28 15.35 20.06
CA SER A 463 -14.64 15.73 20.44
C SER A 463 -14.63 16.09 21.94
N GLU A 464 -14.25 17.34 22.23
CA GLU A 464 -14.71 17.99 23.44
C GLU A 464 -16.21 17.76 23.54
N GLN A 465 -16.65 17.24 24.67
CA GLN A 465 -18.06 17.11 25.03
C GLN A 465 -18.69 18.50 25.01
N PHE A 466 -19.14 18.95 23.84
CA PHE A 466 -20.13 20.01 23.72
C PHE A 466 -21.45 19.41 24.20
N VAL A 467 -21.65 19.48 25.51
CA VAL A 467 -22.96 19.33 26.13
C VAL A 467 -23.76 20.56 25.70
N ASP A 468 -24.67 20.37 24.75
CA ASP A 468 -25.65 21.36 24.32
C ASP A 468 -26.58 21.72 25.49
N ASN A 469 -26.15 22.66 26.33
CA ASN A 469 -26.96 23.21 27.43
C ASN A 469 -28.10 24.13 26.92
N ASP A 470 -28.18 24.39 25.62
CA ASP A 470 -29.19 25.28 25.02
C ASP A 470 -30.41 24.54 24.42
N ILE A 471 -30.41 23.21 24.41
CA ILE A 471 -31.57 22.43 23.95
C ILE A 471 -32.64 22.30 25.05
N GLU A 472 -32.28 22.27 26.33
CA GLU A 472 -33.27 22.17 27.42
C GLU A 472 -34.11 23.45 27.61
N GLN A 473 -33.55 24.64 27.34
CA GLN A 473 -34.31 25.91 27.44
C GLN A 473 -35.31 26.14 26.30
N LEU A 474 -35.18 25.40 25.20
CA LEU A 474 -36.11 25.45 24.07
C LEU A 474 -37.34 24.57 24.28
N PHE A 475 -37.26 23.54 25.15
CA PHE A 475 -38.40 22.67 25.45
C PHE A 475 -39.30 23.18 26.59
N ASP A 476 -38.78 23.98 27.53
CA ASP A 476 -39.58 24.56 28.62
C ASP A 476 -40.52 25.68 28.16
N ASN A 477 -40.20 26.37 27.06
CA ASN A 477 -41.04 27.45 26.50
C ASN A 477 -42.14 26.96 25.55
N ILE A 478 -42.22 25.66 25.27
CA ILE A 478 -43.27 25.06 24.43
C ILE A 478 -44.32 24.32 25.29
N THR A 479 -44.12 24.20 26.60
CA THR A 479 -45.06 23.54 27.51
C THR A 479 -45.49 24.34 28.73
N SER A 480 -45.34 25.68 28.72
CA SER A 480 -45.96 26.59 29.72
C SER A 480 -46.98 27.53 29.10
#